data_AF-A0A2T2VH58-F1
#
_entry.id   AF-A0A2T2VH58-F1
#
_cell.length_a   1.000
_cell.length_b   1.000
_cell.length_c   1.000
_cell.angle_alpha   90.00
_cell.angle_beta   90.00
_cell.angle_gamma   90.00
#
_symmetry.space_group_name_H-M   'P 1'
#
loop_
_entity.id
_entity.type
_entity.pdbx_description
1 polymer ?
#
loop_
_entity_poly.entity_id
_entity_poly.type
_entity_poly.pdbx_seq_one_letter_code
_entity_poly.pdbx_strand_id
1 'polypeptide(L)'
;MLTATAQDDPSDRLHQLFEDAWDFRLAENPLFATSVGVHKYNDELPTVSVEAAQRRLERERTFLDRLRDIDRAALSPKDQLNYDLFERVRERRIAELEHRSYLLPITNRSGFHVSFPQLPDRV
;
A
#
# COMPACT_ATOMS: atom_id res chain seq x y z
N MET A 1 -19.64 -26.46 25.06
CA MET A 1 -18.35 -25.88 24.63
C MET A 1 -18.20 -26.16 23.14
N LEU A 2 -18.45 -25.16 22.31
CA LEU A 2 -18.09 -25.15 20.89
C LEU A 2 -17.26 -23.88 20.70
N THR A 3 -15.94 -24.04 20.68
CA THR A 3 -14.98 -23.01 20.34
C THR A 3 -15.10 -22.74 18.85
N ALA A 4 -15.75 -21.62 18.50
CA ALA A 4 -15.69 -21.06 17.17
C ALA A 4 -14.23 -20.72 16.85
N THR A 5 -13.72 -21.27 15.76
CA THR A 5 -12.40 -20.97 15.21
C THR A 5 -12.31 -19.48 14.88
N ALA A 6 -11.37 -18.78 15.52
CA ALA A 6 -11.10 -17.35 15.34
C ALA A 6 -10.43 -17.02 13.99
N GLN A 7 -10.90 -17.63 12.89
CA GLN A 7 -10.19 -17.59 11.61
C GLN A 7 -11.07 -17.42 10.36
N ASP A 8 -12.30 -16.91 10.48
CA ASP A 8 -13.12 -16.71 9.27
C ASP A 8 -14.16 -15.59 9.36
N ASP A 9 -13.89 -14.51 10.11
CA ASP A 9 -14.70 -13.30 10.00
C ASP A 9 -14.24 -12.44 8.80
N PRO A 10 -15.15 -12.03 7.89
CA PRO A 10 -14.81 -11.16 6.76
C PRO A 10 -14.14 -9.84 7.17
N SER A 11 -14.52 -9.24 8.30
CA SER A 11 -13.92 -7.99 8.77
C SER A 11 -12.49 -8.21 9.29
N ASP A 12 -12.23 -9.29 10.03
CA ASP A 12 -10.86 -9.66 10.43
C ASP A 12 -9.95 -9.88 9.21
N ARG A 13 -10.45 -10.58 8.18
CA ARG A 13 -9.71 -10.78 6.91
C ARG A 13 -9.41 -9.46 6.20
N LEU A 14 -10.37 -8.52 6.21
CA LEU A 14 -10.21 -7.20 5.60
C LEU A 14 -9.16 -6.37 6.35
N HIS A 15 -9.20 -6.36 7.68
CA HIS A 15 -8.25 -5.59 8.49
C HIS A 15 -6.84 -6.17 8.36
N GLN A 16 -6.69 -7.51 8.34
CA GLN A 16 -5.39 -8.12 8.08
C GLN A 16 -4.84 -7.76 6.69
N LEU A 17 -5.70 -7.68 5.66
CA LEU A 17 -5.28 -7.21 4.34
C LEU A 17 -4.78 -5.76 4.38
N PHE A 18 -5.39 -4.89 5.19
CA PHE A 18 -4.96 -3.51 5.34
C PHE A 18 -3.59 -3.42 6.02
N GLU A 19 -3.36 -4.20 7.08
CA GLU A 19 -2.06 -4.27 7.76
C GLU A 19 -0.96 -4.77 6.82
N ASP A 20 -1.20 -5.87 6.10
CA ASP A 20 -0.21 -6.40 5.14
C ASP A 20 0.15 -5.36 4.06
N ALA A 21 -0.84 -4.61 3.58
CA ALA A 21 -0.64 -3.58 2.57
C ALA A 21 0.02 -2.32 3.13
N TRP A 22 -0.16 -2.04 4.41
CA TRP A 22 0.52 -0.97 5.13
C TRP A 22 2.00 -1.32 5.34
N ASP A 23 2.29 -2.51 5.83
CA ASP A 23 3.65 -3.02 6.01
C ASP A 23 4.43 -3.04 4.71
N PHE A 24 3.81 -3.53 3.63
CA PHE A 24 4.41 -3.48 2.30
C PHE A 24 4.73 -2.05 1.86
N ARG A 25 3.81 -1.10 2.07
CA ARG A 25 4.02 0.30 1.71
C ARG A 25 5.17 0.93 2.49
N LEU A 26 5.30 0.62 3.78
CA LEU A 26 6.39 1.13 4.61
C LEU A 26 7.74 0.60 4.13
N ALA A 27 7.83 -0.70 3.83
CA ALA A 27 9.05 -1.31 3.30
C ALA A 27 9.43 -0.77 1.91
N GLU A 28 8.46 -0.57 1.02
CA GLU A 28 8.72 -0.07 -0.35
C GLU A 28 9.05 1.42 -0.41
N ASN A 29 8.73 2.18 0.65
CA ASN A 29 8.96 3.62 0.70
C ASN A 29 9.54 4.04 2.07
N PRO A 30 10.86 3.82 2.30
CA PRO A 30 11.54 4.19 3.53
C PRO A 30 11.34 5.66 3.94
N LEU A 31 11.37 6.60 2.99
CA LEU A 31 11.17 8.03 3.28
C LEU A 31 9.74 8.31 3.80
N PHE A 32 8.74 7.62 3.26
CA PHE A 32 7.38 7.70 3.78
C PHE A 32 7.28 7.07 5.17
N ALA A 33 7.93 5.93 5.40
CA ALA A 33 7.95 5.28 6.70
C ALA A 33 8.48 6.22 7.79
N THR A 34 9.60 6.89 7.54
CA THR A 34 10.15 7.92 8.44
C THR A 34 9.13 9.03 8.70
N SER A 35 8.46 9.54 7.66
CA SER A 35 7.48 10.65 7.79
C SER A 35 6.23 10.33 8.62
N VAL A 36 5.96 9.04 8.85
CA VAL A 36 4.84 8.58 9.71
C VAL A 36 5.34 8.01 11.05
N GLY A 37 6.59 8.26 11.41
CA GLY A 37 7.19 7.86 12.69
C GLY A 37 7.77 6.44 12.72
N VAL A 38 7.84 5.74 11.58
CA VAL A 38 8.43 4.40 11.48
C VAL A 38 9.89 4.51 11.05
N HIS A 39 10.79 4.39 12.01
CA HIS A 39 12.24 4.56 11.80
C HIS A 39 13.00 3.27 11.43
N LYS A 40 12.29 2.17 11.20
CA LYS A 40 12.86 0.85 10.92
C LYS A 40 13.75 0.82 9.66
N TYR A 41 13.50 1.70 8.68
CA TYR A 41 14.15 1.71 7.36
C TYR A 41 15.01 2.97 7.15
N ASN A 42 15.42 3.66 8.22
CA ASN A 42 16.13 4.94 8.12
C ASN A 42 17.51 4.86 7.43
N ASP A 43 18.06 3.66 7.29
CA ASP A 43 19.31 3.35 6.58
C ASP A 43 19.10 2.99 5.10
N GLU A 44 17.85 3.01 4.62
CA GLU A 44 17.48 2.64 3.26
C GLU A 44 16.93 3.84 2.45
N LEU A 45 17.05 3.75 1.12
CA LEU A 45 16.40 4.66 0.18
C LEU A 45 15.44 3.89 -0.75
N PRO A 46 14.33 4.50 -1.18
CA PRO A 46 13.43 3.88 -2.13
C PRO A 46 14.16 3.49 -3.42
N THR A 47 14.00 2.24 -3.86
CA THR A 47 14.52 1.80 -5.15
C THR A 47 13.67 2.35 -6.29
N VAL A 48 14.32 2.94 -7.30
CA VAL A 48 13.69 3.48 -8.52
C VAL A 48 14.23 2.71 -9.72
N SER A 49 13.60 1.57 -10.03
CA SER A 49 13.94 0.72 -11.18
C SER A 49 12.67 0.13 -11.83
N VAL A 50 12.79 -0.35 -13.07
CA VAL A 50 11.68 -1.00 -13.78
C VAL A 50 11.26 -2.29 -13.06
N GLU A 51 12.23 -3.05 -12.58
CA GLU A 51 12.00 -4.29 -11.82
C GLU A 51 11.26 -4.00 -10.52
N ALA A 52 11.64 -2.93 -9.81
CA ALA A 52 10.92 -2.51 -8.61
C ALA A 52 9.47 -2.11 -8.91
N ALA A 53 9.25 -1.39 -10.02
CA ALA A 53 7.90 -1.04 -10.45
C ALA A 53 7.05 -2.27 -10.81
N GLN A 54 7.63 -3.28 -11.47
CA GLN A 54 6.94 -4.53 -11.80
C GLN A 54 6.57 -5.32 -10.54
N ARG A 55 7.49 -5.47 -9.58
CA ARG A 55 7.20 -6.13 -8.29
C ARG A 55 6.08 -5.42 -7.54
N ARG A 56 6.06 -4.07 -7.55
CA ARG A 56 4.97 -3.27 -6.96
C ARG A 56 3.64 -3.55 -7.66
N LEU A 57 3.62 -3.60 -9.00
CA LEU A 57 2.41 -3.87 -9.77
C LEU A 57 1.82 -5.24 -9.41
N GLU A 58 2.65 -6.27 -9.38
CA GLU A 58 2.24 -7.62 -8.99
C GLU A 58 1.69 -7.67 -7.56
N ARG A 59 2.34 -6.96 -6.63
CA ARG A 59 1.86 -6.90 -5.25
C ARG A 59 0.54 -6.15 -5.11
N GLU A 60 0.37 -5.02 -5.80
CA GLU A 60 -0.90 -4.27 -5.77
C GLU A 60 -2.05 -5.09 -6.37
N ARG A 61 -1.80 -5.84 -7.45
CA ARG A 61 -2.78 -6.80 -8.00
C ARG A 61 -3.14 -7.89 -6.98
N THR A 62 -2.13 -8.47 -6.32
CA THR A 62 -2.35 -9.47 -5.27
C THR A 62 -3.24 -8.93 -4.14
N PHE A 63 -3.05 -7.68 -3.71
CA PHE A 63 -3.91 -7.06 -2.70
C PHE A 63 -5.34 -6.82 -3.18
N LEU A 64 -5.51 -6.43 -4.45
CA LEU A 64 -6.82 -6.24 -5.05
C LEU A 64 -7.58 -7.57 -5.20
N ASP A 65 -6.89 -8.62 -5.61
CA ASP A 65 -7.49 -9.96 -5.71
C ASP A 65 -7.91 -10.48 -4.34
N ARG A 66 -7.04 -10.36 -3.33
CA ARG A 66 -7.37 -10.71 -1.93
C ARG A 66 -8.56 -9.91 -1.39
N LEU A 67 -8.69 -8.64 -1.78
CA LEU A 67 -9.84 -7.81 -1.42
C LEU A 67 -11.12 -8.39 -2.01
N ARG A 68 -11.11 -8.71 -3.31
CA ARG A 68 -12.27 -9.23 -4.06
C ARG A 68 -12.72 -10.62 -3.59
N ASP A 69 -11.86 -11.37 -2.93
CA ASP A 69 -12.20 -12.64 -2.26
C ASP A 69 -12.96 -12.46 -0.94
N ILE A 70 -13.16 -11.23 -0.47
CA ILE A 70 -13.95 -10.91 0.73
C ILE A 70 -15.35 -10.51 0.28
N ASP A 71 -16.38 -11.20 0.81
CA ASP A 71 -17.77 -10.82 0.53
C ASP A 71 -18.09 -9.47 1.18
N ARG A 72 -18.13 -8.43 0.35
CA ARG A 72 -18.46 -7.06 0.75
C ARG A 72 -19.82 -6.97 1.46
N ALA A 73 -20.81 -7.78 1.07
CA ALA A 73 -22.15 -7.72 1.67
C ALA A 73 -22.17 -8.26 3.11
N ALA A 74 -21.22 -9.11 3.47
CA ALA A 74 -21.05 -9.65 4.82
C ALA A 74 -20.32 -8.68 5.78
N LEU A 75 -19.77 -7.57 5.27
CA LEU A 75 -19.04 -6.58 6.08
C LEU A 75 -19.97 -5.60 6.79
N SER A 76 -19.49 -5.06 7.91
CA SER A 76 -20.13 -3.92 8.58
C SER A 76 -20.22 -2.70 7.65
N PRO A 77 -21.19 -1.77 7.82
CA PRO A 77 -21.29 -0.58 6.97
C PRO A 77 -20.01 0.28 6.91
N LYS A 78 -19.27 0.34 8.03
CA LYS A 78 -17.98 1.03 8.08
C LYS A 78 -16.91 0.29 7.27
N ASP A 79 -16.86 -1.02 7.37
CA ASP A 79 -15.90 -1.84 6.63
C ASP A 79 -16.22 -1.90 5.14
N GLN A 80 -17.48 -1.83 4.74
CA GLN A 80 -17.88 -1.65 3.34
C GLN A 80 -17.30 -0.37 2.75
N LEU A 81 -17.36 0.75 3.49
CA LEU A 81 -16.75 2.00 3.04
C LEU A 81 -15.21 1.87 2.93
N ASN A 82 -14.58 1.27 3.93
CA ASN A 82 -13.13 1.06 3.92
C ASN A 82 -12.69 0.14 2.77
N TYR A 83 -13.47 -0.91 2.50
CA TYR A 83 -13.30 -1.80 1.35
C TYR A 83 -13.32 -0.99 0.05
N ASP A 84 -14.35 -0.16 -0.18
CA ASP A 84 -14.51 0.61 -1.42
C ASP A 84 -13.37 1.62 -1.61
N LEU A 85 -12.96 2.28 -0.53
CA LEU A 85 -11.84 3.22 -0.55
C LEU A 85 -10.53 2.51 -0.85
N PHE A 86 -10.31 1.33 -0.24
CA PHE A 86 -9.13 0.53 -0.49
C PHE A 86 -9.09 0.07 -1.94
N GLU A 87 -10.18 -0.49 -2.48
CA GLU A 87 -10.30 -0.90 -3.89
C GLU A 87 -9.90 0.24 -4.82
N ARG A 88 -10.53 1.41 -4.67
CA ARG A 88 -10.23 2.60 -5.47
C ARG A 88 -8.76 3.01 -5.40
N VAL A 89 -8.14 2.94 -4.22
CA VAL A 89 -6.72 3.27 -4.05
C VAL A 89 -5.82 2.26 -4.76
N ARG A 90 -6.14 0.97 -4.71
CA ARG A 90 -5.36 -0.08 -5.39
C ARG A 90 -5.50 0.00 -6.90
N GLU A 91 -6.71 0.14 -7.41
CA GLU A 91 -6.97 0.30 -8.85
C GLU A 91 -6.21 1.50 -9.42
N ARG A 92 -6.20 2.64 -8.72
CA ARG A 92 -5.41 3.81 -9.14
C ARG A 92 -3.92 3.51 -9.19
N ARG A 93 -3.37 2.83 -8.18
CA ARG A 93 -1.93 2.47 -8.13
C ARG A 93 -1.55 1.52 -9.26
N ILE A 94 -2.40 0.52 -9.52
CA ILE A 94 -2.25 -0.42 -10.63
C ILE A 94 -2.24 0.35 -11.95
N ALA A 95 -3.24 1.20 -12.18
CA ALA A 95 -3.31 2.01 -13.40
C ALA A 95 -2.08 2.92 -13.58
N GLU A 96 -1.60 3.58 -12.52
CA GLU A 96 -0.37 4.40 -12.58
C GLU A 96 0.87 3.59 -12.98
N LEU A 97 0.99 2.35 -12.52
CA LEU A 97 2.09 1.45 -12.87
C LEU A 97 1.93 0.89 -14.29
N GLU A 98 0.72 0.54 -14.71
CA GLU A 98 0.42 0.07 -16.08
C GLU A 98 0.65 1.16 -17.13
N HIS A 99 0.33 2.41 -16.79
CA HIS A 99 0.67 3.60 -17.59
C HIS A 99 2.14 4.01 -17.50
N ARG A 100 2.98 3.22 -16.81
CA ARG A 100 4.42 3.40 -16.73
C ARG A 100 4.85 4.75 -16.16
N SER A 101 4.10 5.27 -15.19
CA SER A 101 4.44 6.54 -14.52
C SER A 101 5.85 6.55 -13.91
N TYR A 102 6.40 5.38 -13.56
CA TYR A 102 7.78 5.21 -13.09
C TYR A 102 8.86 5.58 -14.12
N LEU A 103 8.52 5.74 -15.40
CA LEU A 103 9.42 6.28 -16.43
C LEU A 103 9.54 7.81 -16.41
N LEU A 104 8.77 8.48 -15.54
CA LEU A 104 8.83 9.92 -15.29
C LEU A 104 9.26 10.21 -13.83
N PRO A 105 10.46 9.80 -13.40
CA PRO A 105 10.89 9.89 -11.99
C PRO A 105 11.20 11.33 -11.52
N ILE A 106 11.21 12.29 -12.44
CA ILE A 106 11.52 13.70 -12.21
C ILE A 106 10.42 14.53 -12.87
N THR A 107 9.75 15.37 -12.08
CA THR A 107 8.82 16.39 -12.56
C THR A 107 9.10 17.70 -11.83
N ASN A 108 8.47 18.80 -12.25
CA ASN A 108 8.54 20.07 -11.53
C ASN A 108 7.87 20.05 -10.14
N ARG A 109 7.11 19.00 -9.81
CA ARG A 109 6.36 18.88 -8.55
C ARG A 109 6.81 17.73 -7.67
N SER A 110 7.56 16.77 -8.20
CA SER A 110 7.89 15.52 -7.51
C SER A 110 9.16 14.86 -8.07
N GLY A 111 9.72 13.95 -7.27
CA GLY A 111 10.91 13.18 -7.61
C GLY A 111 11.90 13.20 -6.44
N PHE A 112 12.91 12.32 -6.49
CA PHE A 112 13.90 12.21 -5.42
C PHE A 112 14.66 13.54 -5.19
N HIS A 113 14.86 14.32 -6.26
CA HIS A 113 15.47 15.66 -6.20
C HIS A 113 14.63 16.69 -5.42
N VAL A 114 13.33 16.48 -5.27
CA VAL A 114 12.46 17.30 -4.40
C VAL A 114 12.37 16.70 -3.00
N SER A 115 12.18 15.39 -2.89
CA SER A 115 11.88 14.75 -1.60
C SER A 115 13.10 14.61 -0.69
N PHE A 116 14.27 14.34 -1.25
CA PHE A 116 15.49 14.07 -0.48
C PHE A 116 16.02 15.30 0.28
N PRO A 117 16.12 16.51 -0.33
CA PRO A 117 16.55 17.70 0.40
C PRO A 117 15.57 18.14 1.50
N GLN A 118 14.31 17.75 1.41
CA GLN A 118 13.24 18.08 2.35
C GLN A 118 13.16 17.11 3.55
N LEU A 119 14.04 16.10 3.62
CA LEU A 119 14.00 15.13 4.72
C LEU A 119 14.13 15.75 6.11
N PRO A 120 14.98 16.77 6.36
CA PRO A 120 15.07 17.42 7.67
C PRO A 120 13.75 18.04 8.16
N ASP A 121 12.84 18.42 7.26
CA ASP A 121 11.55 19.02 7.60
C ASP A 121 10.44 17.96 7.85
N ARG A 122 10.74 16.67 7.64
CA ARG A 122 9.77 15.55 7.69
C ARG A 122 10.03 14.57 8.84
N VAL A 123 11.02 14.85 9.69
CA VAL A 123 11.41 14.06 10.87
C VAL A 123 11.05 14.76 12.16
#